data_AF-A0A2U1PFN5-F1
#
_entry.id   AF-A0A2U1PFN5-F1
#
_cell.length_a   1.000
_cell.length_b   1.000
_cell.length_c   1.000
_cell.angle_alpha   90.00
_cell.angle_beta   90.00
_cell.angle_gamma   90.00
#
_symmetry.space_group_name_H-M   'P 1'
#
loop_
_entity.id
_entity.type
_entity.pdbx_description
1 polymer ?
#
loop_
_entity_poly.entity_id
_entity_poly.type
_entity_poly.pdbx_seq_one_letter_code
_entity_poly.pdbx_strand_id
1 'polypeptide(L)'
;MAFELDLMIQYLSRSDKVKNLVLKIDYPYKLPSSFFSLEGLELLELTNCDFKPLLKFNGFSMLKSLKFSNVTIASDLLQTLLSSCPLLMDVYLNYVVTTAKLAVEVDFWC
;
A
#
# COMPACT_ATOMS: atom_id res chain seq x y z
N MET A 1 -18.42 -5.19 -5.75
CA MET A 1 -17.06 -5.75 -5.74
C MET A 1 -16.05 -4.78 -5.15
N ALA A 2 -15.52 -3.76 -5.84
CA ALA A 2 -14.52 -2.86 -5.23
C ALA A 2 -15.03 -2.12 -3.97
N PHE A 3 -16.29 -1.67 -3.98
CA PHE A 3 -16.92 -0.97 -2.85
C PHE A 3 -16.95 -1.80 -1.54
N GLU A 4 -17.22 -3.11 -1.63
CA GLU A 4 -17.27 -3.97 -0.44
C GLU A 4 -15.87 -4.16 0.16
N LEU A 5 -14.84 -4.27 -0.69
CA LEU A 5 -13.45 -4.33 -0.26
C LEU A 5 -13.02 -3.02 0.42
N ASP A 6 -13.43 -1.87 -0.13
CA ASP A 6 -13.14 -0.57 0.49
C ASP A 6 -13.73 -0.46 1.89
N LEU A 7 -14.99 -0.91 2.08
CA LEU A 7 -15.65 -0.96 3.39
C LEU A 7 -14.93 -1.91 4.35
N MET A 8 -14.49 -3.09 3.87
CA MET A 8 -13.73 -4.03 4.68
C MET A 8 -12.40 -3.42 5.13
N ILE A 9 -11.64 -2.80 4.22
CA ILE A 9 -10.37 -2.14 4.57
C ILE A 9 -10.61 -0.97 5.53
N GLN A 10 -11.66 -0.19 5.33
CA GLN A 10 -12.05 0.88 6.26
C GLN A 10 -12.41 0.36 7.64
N TYR A 11 -13.08 -0.80 7.73
CA TYR A 11 -13.38 -1.41 9.01
C TYR A 11 -12.10 -1.92 9.69
N LEU A 12 -11.21 -2.57 8.93
CA LEU A 12 -9.93 -3.06 9.42
C LEU A 12 -9.02 -1.93 9.90
N SER A 13 -9.02 -0.77 9.24
CA SER A 13 -8.20 0.39 9.63
C SER A 13 -8.59 1.00 10.97
N ARG A 14 -9.76 0.64 11.52
CA ARG A 14 -10.20 1.05 12.86
C ARG A 14 -9.78 0.09 13.96
N SER A 15 -9.10 -1.00 13.60
CA SER A 15 -8.62 -2.04 14.50
C SER A 15 -7.10 -2.07 14.50
N ASP A 16 -6.50 -2.05 15.68
CA ASP A 16 -5.05 -2.19 15.91
C ASP A 16 -4.56 -3.65 15.82
N LYS A 17 -5.49 -4.61 15.67
CA LYS A 17 -5.18 -6.05 15.73
C LYS A 17 -4.72 -6.66 14.42
N VAL A 18 -4.81 -5.91 13.32
CA VAL A 18 -4.50 -6.44 11.98
C VAL A 18 -3.00 -6.47 11.78
N LYS A 19 -2.41 -7.66 11.94
CA LYS A 19 -0.97 -7.89 11.74
C LYS A 19 -0.63 -8.39 10.35
N ASN A 20 -1.51 -9.17 9.74
CA ASN A 20 -1.24 -9.80 8.45
C ASN A 20 -2.37 -9.44 7.51
N LEU A 21 -2.03 -8.85 6.37
CA LEU A 21 -2.99 -8.52 5.33
C LEU A 21 -2.52 -9.08 3.99
N VAL A 22 -3.36 -9.91 3.39
CA VAL A 22 -3.15 -10.51 2.07
C VAL A 22 -4.32 -10.11 1.19
N LEU A 23 -4.05 -9.33 0.14
CA LEU A 23 -5.02 -8.93 -0.86
C LEU A 23 -4.60 -9.50 -2.22
N LYS A 24 -5.37 -10.48 -2.70
CA LYS A 24 -5.20 -11.08 -4.02
C LYS A 24 -6.44 -10.78 -4.85
N ILE A 25 -6.33 -9.78 -5.71
CA ILE A 25 -7.42 -9.33 -6.55
C ILE A 25 -7.15 -9.81 -7.97
N ASP A 26 -8.16 -10.22 -8.74
CA ASP A 26 -7.98 -10.68 -10.13
C ASP A 26 -8.01 -9.54 -11.15
N TYR A 27 -8.20 -8.31 -10.69
CA TYR A 27 -8.30 -7.10 -11.51
C TYR A 27 -7.53 -5.94 -10.85
N PRO A 28 -7.14 -4.90 -11.61
CA PRO A 28 -6.47 -3.73 -11.04
C PRO A 28 -7.31 -3.07 -9.95
N TYR A 29 -6.80 -3.05 -8.72
CA TYR A 29 -7.50 -2.49 -7.56
C TYR A 29 -6.71 -1.31 -6.96
N LYS A 30 -7.34 -0.14 -6.94
CA LYS A 30 -6.77 1.03 -6.28
C LYS A 30 -7.05 0.95 -4.78
N LEU A 31 -6.00 0.94 -3.98
CA LEU A 31 -6.13 0.89 -2.53
C LEU A 31 -6.82 2.16 -1.99
N PRO A 32 -7.81 2.04 -1.08
CA PRO A 32 -8.43 3.19 -0.44
C PRO A 32 -7.47 3.87 0.54
N SER A 33 -7.71 5.14 0.85
CA SER A 33 -6.83 5.90 1.78
C SER A 33 -6.72 5.26 3.17
N SER A 34 -7.80 4.62 3.64
CA SER A 34 -7.84 3.89 4.93
C SER A 34 -6.82 2.75 5.02
N PHE A 35 -6.41 2.18 3.89
CA PHE A 35 -5.37 1.14 3.84
C PHE A 35 -4.05 1.63 4.46
N PHE A 36 -3.67 2.87 4.18
CA PHE A 36 -2.40 3.44 4.60
C PHE A 36 -2.35 3.82 6.09
N SER A 37 -3.47 3.66 6.81
CA SER A 37 -3.58 3.88 8.26
C SER A 37 -3.41 2.59 9.08
N LEU A 38 -3.12 1.45 8.46
CA LEU A 38 -2.92 0.17 9.13
C LEU A 38 -1.52 0.09 9.77
N GLU A 39 -1.36 0.71 10.95
CA GLU A 39 -0.05 0.84 11.61
C GLU A 39 0.50 -0.47 12.21
N GLY A 40 -0.37 -1.44 12.52
CA GLY A 40 0.00 -2.72 13.16
C GLY A 40 0.48 -3.82 12.22
N LEU A 41 0.61 -3.54 10.91
CA LEU A 41 0.95 -4.57 9.92
C LEU A 41 2.38 -5.07 10.09
N GLU A 42 2.52 -6.39 10.25
CA GLU A 42 3.76 -7.14 10.24
C GLU A 42 4.00 -7.85 8.90
N LEU A 43 2.94 -8.28 8.20
CA LEU A 43 3.01 -8.87 6.87
C LEU A 43 2.01 -8.20 5.92
N LEU A 44 2.51 -7.77 4.76
CA LEU A 44 1.71 -7.23 3.67
C LEU A 44 1.98 -8.00 2.38
N GLU A 45 0.93 -8.61 1.82
CA GLU A 45 0.96 -9.23 0.49
C GLU A 45 -0.12 -8.60 -0.40
N LEU A 46 0.29 -8.04 -1.53
CA LEU A 46 -0.59 -7.41 -2.51
C LEU A 46 -0.40 -8.05 -3.89
N THR A 47 -1.52 -8.36 -4.55
CA THR A 47 -1.54 -8.79 -5.96
C THR A 47 -2.52 -7.95 -6.77
N ASN A 48 -2.11 -7.51 -7.97
CA ASN A 48 -2.91 -6.70 -8.90
C ASN A 48 -3.43 -5.38 -8.29
N CYS A 49 -2.59 -4.67 -7.54
CA CYS A 49 -2.98 -3.45 -6.81
C CYS A 49 -2.22 -2.19 -7.28
N ASP A 50 -2.89 -1.04 -7.20
CA ASP A 50 -2.30 0.28 -7.37
C ASP A 50 -1.99 0.89 -5.99
N PHE A 51 -0.72 0.91 -5.62
CA PHE A 51 -0.21 1.43 -4.36
C PHE A 51 0.08 2.93 -4.49
N LYS A 52 -0.96 3.75 -4.33
CA LYS A 52 -0.90 5.21 -4.50
C LYS A 52 -1.66 5.92 -3.36
N PRO A 53 -0.98 6.32 -2.27
CA PRO A 53 -1.58 7.09 -1.19
C PRO A 53 -1.90 8.50 -1.68
N LEU A 54 -3.05 9.03 -1.25
CA LEU A 54 -3.49 10.39 -1.57
C LEU A 54 -2.84 11.45 -0.66
N LEU A 55 -2.25 11.03 0.45
CA LEU A 55 -1.60 11.89 1.46
C LEU A 55 -0.18 11.38 1.72
N LYS A 56 0.62 12.19 2.44
CA LYS A 56 1.98 11.80 2.82
C LYS A 56 1.95 10.50 3.63
N PHE A 57 2.48 9.44 3.04
CA PHE A 57 2.61 8.13 3.65
C PHE A 57 4.02 7.97 4.23
N ASN A 58 4.10 7.63 5.52
CA ASN A 58 5.36 7.52 6.24
C ASN A 58 5.87 6.08 6.40
N GLY A 59 5.27 5.10 5.71
CA GLY A 59 5.62 3.68 5.85
C GLY A 59 4.78 2.94 6.89
N PHE A 60 5.14 1.67 7.13
CA PHE A 60 4.53 0.79 8.13
C PHE A 60 5.58 0.43 9.18
N SER A 61 5.48 0.99 10.38
CA SER A 61 6.51 0.87 11.42
C SER A 61 6.77 -0.56 11.88
N MET A 62 5.73 -1.41 11.84
CA MET A 62 5.80 -2.80 12.32
C MET A 62 6.08 -3.83 11.22
N LEU A 63 6.22 -3.40 9.95
CA LEU A 63 6.25 -4.31 8.81
C LEU A 63 7.56 -5.09 8.75
N LYS A 64 7.43 -6.41 8.69
CA LYS A 64 8.52 -7.39 8.61
C LYS A 64 8.61 -8.06 7.26
N SER A 65 7.47 -8.29 6.60
CA SER A 65 7.41 -8.96 5.30
C SER A 65 6.56 -8.19 4.31
N LEU A 66 7.14 -7.88 3.16
CA LEU A 66 6.50 -7.20 2.05
C LEU A 66 6.53 -8.09 0.81
N LYS A 67 5.36 -8.37 0.24
CA LYS A 67 5.22 -9.18 -0.98
C LYS A 67 4.32 -8.48 -1.98
N PHE A 68 4.90 -7.97 -3.06
CA PHE A 68 4.16 -7.36 -4.16
C PHE A 68 4.23 -8.23 -5.40
N SER A 69 3.07 -8.49 -6.02
CA SER A 69 2.96 -9.18 -7.30
C SER A 69 2.05 -8.39 -8.25
N ASN A 70 2.54 -7.98 -9.41
CA ASN A 70 1.78 -7.14 -10.35
C ASN A 70 1.21 -5.87 -9.68
N VAL A 71 2.07 -5.11 -9.00
CA VAL A 71 1.71 -3.89 -8.26
C VAL A 71 2.27 -2.67 -8.97
N THR A 72 1.45 -1.64 -9.14
CA THR A 72 1.91 -0.32 -9.59
C THR A 72 2.19 0.57 -8.39
N ILE A 73 3.39 1.15 -8.30
CA ILE A 73 3.80 2.04 -7.20
C ILE A 73 4.68 3.17 -7.72
N ALA A 74 4.65 4.35 -7.10
CA ALA A 74 5.60 5.41 -7.45
C ALA A 74 7.02 5.06 -6.94
N SER A 75 8.06 5.43 -7.70
CA SER A 75 9.45 5.05 -7.35
C SER A 75 9.91 5.64 -6.01
N ASP A 76 9.59 6.91 -5.75
CA ASP A 76 9.85 7.62 -4.49
C ASP A 76 9.10 6.99 -3.31
N LEU A 77 7.89 6.51 -3.57
CA LEU A 77 7.08 5.84 -2.57
C LEU A 77 7.61 4.45 -2.23
N LEU A 78 8.06 3.69 -3.23
CA LEU A 78 8.73 2.41 -2.99
C LEU A 78 10.00 2.61 -2.16
N GLN A 79 10.80 3.64 -2.48
CA GLN A 79 11.96 3.99 -1.66
C GLN A 79 11.56 4.33 -0.22
N THR A 80 10.52 5.16 -0.05
CA THR A 80 10.00 5.52 1.28
C THR A 80 9.53 4.30 2.06
N LEU A 81 8.83 3.36 1.41
CA LEU A 81 8.38 2.12 2.04
C LEU A 81 9.58 1.28 2.52
N LEU A 82 10.61 1.14 1.69
CA LEU A 82 11.80 0.37 2.04
C LEU A 82 12.68 1.06 3.10
N SER A 83 12.71 2.40 3.13
CA SER A 83 13.51 3.15 4.12
C SER A 83 12.80 3.34 5.46
N SER A 84 11.47 3.42 5.46
CA SER A 84 10.67 3.79 6.64
C SER A 84 10.07 2.60 7.38
N CYS A 85 10.33 1.37 6.95
CA CYS A 85 9.95 0.14 7.66
C CYS A 85 11.19 -0.45 8.37
N PRO A 86 11.49 -0.07 9.63
CA PRO A 86 12.74 -0.45 10.29
C PRO A 86 12.83 -1.95 10.64
N LEU A 87 11.70 -2.66 10.67
CA LEU A 87 11.64 -4.09 10.97
C LEU A 87 11.59 -4.98 9.72
N LEU A 88 11.70 -4.40 8.52
CA LEU A 88 11.53 -5.12 7.27
C LEU A 88 12.69 -6.10 7.05
N MET A 89 12.36 -7.39 6.98
CA MET A 89 13.32 -8.48 6.78
C MET A 89 13.15 -9.14 5.42
N ASP A 90 11.90 -9.37 5.02
CA ASP A 90 11.57 -10.09 3.80
C ASP A 90 10.94 -9.15 2.77
N VAL A 91 11.55 -9.08 1.60
CA VAL A 91 11.04 -8.31 0.46
C VAL A 91 10.96 -9.20 -0.76
N TYR A 92 9.75 -9.34 -1.31
CA TYR A 92 9.49 -10.04 -2.55
C TYR A 92 8.76 -9.11 -3.51
N LEU A 93 9.38 -8.83 -4.66
CA LEU A 93 8.85 -7.97 -5.70
C LEU A 93 8.79 -8.76 -7.00
N ASN A 94 7.59 -8.97 -7.53
CA ASN A 94 7.35 -9.70 -8.77
C ASN A 94 6.47 -8.85 -9.69
N TYR A 95 6.91 -8.57 -10.92
CA TYR A 95 6.20 -7.68 -11.85
C TYR A 95 5.75 -6.34 -11.23
N VAL A 96 6.64 -5.67 -10.48
CA VAL A 96 6.34 -4.35 -9.91
C VAL A 96 6.61 -3.27 -10.94
N VAL A 97 5.61 -2.46 -11.25
CA VAL A 97 5.72 -1.34 -12.18
C VAL A 97 5.93 -0.05 -11.39
N THR A 98 7.12 0.54 -11.51
CA THR A 98 7.41 1.83 -10.87
C THR A 98 7.11 2.99 -11.80
N THR A 99 6.23 3.91 -11.39
CA THR A 99 6.00 5.16 -12.13
C THR A 99 6.94 6.24 -11.59
N ALA A 100 7.61 6.97 -12.49
CA ALA A 100 8.28 8.22 -12.11
C ALA A 100 7.19 9.23 -11.69
N LYS A 101 7.44 9.98 -10.61
CA LYS A 101 6.59 11.12 -10.26
C LYS A 101 6.72 12.16 -11.37
N LEU A 102 5.76 12.19 -12.30
CA LEU A 102 5.61 13.35 -13.18
C LEU A 102 5.19 14.49 -12.25
N ALA A 103 6.10 15.44 -12.03
CA ALA A 103 5.79 16.68 -11.33
C ALA A 103 4.81 17.49 -12.18
N VAL A 104 3.55 17.09 -12.15
CA VAL A 104 2.42 17.92 -12.56
C VAL A 104 1.49 17.92 -11.35
N GLU A 105 1.88 18.69 -10.32
CA GLU A 105 0.92 19.18 -9.35
C GLU A 105 -0.04 20.06 -10.14
N VAL A 106 -1.21 19.50 -10.46
CA VAL A 106 -2.37 20.33 -10.79
C VAL A 106 -3.16 20.43 -9.51
N ASP A 107 -2.92 21.52 -8.78
CA ASP A 107 -3.80 21.97 -7.71
C ASP A 107 -5.18 22.20 -8.31
N PHE A 108 -6.08 21.22 -8.15
CA PHE A 108 -7.51 21.46 -8.28
C PHE A 108 -8.08 21.67 -6.88
N TRP A 109 -7.95 22.90 -6.38
CA TRP A 109 -8.92 23.45 -5.44
C TRP A 109 -9.92 24.24 -6.26
N CYS A 110 -11.10 23.66 -6.49
CA CYS A 110 -12.36 24.38 -6.64
C CYS A 110 -13.31 23.83 -5.57
#